data_AF-A0A7X2MTZ3-F1
#
_entry.id   AF-A0A7X2MTZ3-F1
#
_cell.length_a   1.000
_cell.length_b   1.000
_cell.length_c   1.000
_cell.angle_alpha   90.00
_cell.angle_beta   90.00
_cell.angle_gamma   90.00
#
_symmetry.space_group_name_H-M   'P 1'
#
loop_
_entity.id
_entity.type
_entity.pdbx_description
1 polymer ?
#
loop_
_entity_poly.entity_id
_entity_poly.type
_entity_poly.pdbx_seq_one_letter_code
_entity_poly.pdbx_strand_id
1 'polypeptide(L)'
;ERGGNNALIVEDPADTDAAVNITLQSAFITAGQRCTCARRLLVKRGDAGDAFLRRLVEVAGRLQPAAWNTEPQPFMGSVISTGAAEKIMSEWQRRVEAGGEVLLEMRWPDRH
;
A
#
# COMPACT_ATOMS: atom_id res chain seq x y z
N GLU A 1 8.54 18.57 -11.89
CA GLU A 1 8.82 17.21 -11.39
C GLU A 1 8.12 16.12 -12.21
N ARG A 2 8.89 15.17 -12.79
CA ARG A 2 8.39 13.98 -13.50
C ARG A 2 8.42 12.80 -12.51
N GLY A 3 7.30 12.13 -12.26
CA GLY A 3 7.08 11.19 -11.14
C GLY A 3 8.21 10.17 -10.86
N GLY A 4 8.37 9.79 -9.58
CA GLY A 4 9.46 8.93 -9.09
C GLY A 4 9.05 7.49 -8.76
N ASN A 5 9.99 6.55 -8.92
CA ASN A 5 9.89 5.16 -8.45
C ASN A 5 10.52 5.01 -7.05
N ASN A 6 9.94 5.72 -6.09
CA ASN A 6 10.55 5.94 -4.77
C ASN A 6 10.66 4.64 -3.97
N ALA A 7 11.84 4.41 -3.40
CA ALA A 7 12.08 3.31 -2.48
C ALA A 7 11.80 3.76 -1.03
N LEU A 8 11.16 2.90 -0.26
CA LEU A 8 11.11 2.96 1.20
C LEU A 8 11.84 1.74 1.74
N ILE A 9 12.86 1.96 2.57
CA ILE A 9 13.69 0.88 3.12
C ILE A 9 13.33 0.72 4.60
N VAL A 10 13.09 -0.52 5.02
CA VAL A 10 12.86 -0.90 6.42
C VAL A 10 13.92 -1.92 6.82
N GLU A 11 14.80 -1.49 7.71
CA GLU A 11 15.88 -2.29 8.28
C GLU A 11 15.87 -2.07 9.80
N ASP A 12 15.78 -3.18 10.54
CA ASP A 12 15.86 -3.24 12.00
C ASP A 12 15.14 -2.10 12.73
N PRO A 13 13.82 -1.90 12.50
CA PRO A 13 13.09 -0.81 13.13
C PRO A 13 13.09 -1.00 14.65
N ALA A 14 13.45 0.05 15.40
CA ALA A 14 13.35 0.04 16.86
C ALA A 14 11.89 -0.07 17.34
N ASP A 15 10.94 0.39 16.52
CA ASP A 15 9.50 0.28 16.73
C ASP A 15 8.82 -0.19 15.43
N THR A 16 8.33 -1.42 15.44
CA THR A 16 7.67 -2.05 14.28
C THR A 16 6.34 -1.36 13.95
N ASP A 17 5.56 -0.94 14.94
CA ASP A 17 4.27 -0.28 14.70
C ASP A 17 4.46 1.11 14.12
N ALA A 18 5.47 1.86 14.60
CA ALA A 18 5.85 3.14 14.02
C ALA A 18 6.30 2.98 12.56
N ALA A 19 7.14 1.98 12.27
CA ALA A 19 7.58 1.69 10.90
C ALA A 19 6.39 1.33 9.98
N VAL A 20 5.46 0.51 10.47
CA VAL A 20 4.23 0.16 9.75
C VAL A 20 3.39 1.39 9.49
N ASN A 21 3.19 2.26 10.49
CA ASN A 21 2.45 3.50 10.30
C ASN A 21 3.07 4.38 9.22
N ILE A 22 4.40 4.60 9.26
CA ILE A 22 5.13 5.36 8.24
C ILE A 22 4.97 4.72 6.86
N THR A 23 5.06 3.40 6.75
CA THR A 23 4.84 2.69 5.48
C THR A 23 3.42 2.92 4.94
N LEU A 24 2.40 2.81 5.80
CA LEU A 24 1.01 3.04 5.39
C LEU A 24 0.79 4.49 4.94
N GLN A 25 1.32 5.45 5.70
CA GLN A 25 1.23 6.88 5.37
C GLN A 25 1.93 7.18 4.03
N SER A 26 3.11 6.59 3.80
CA SER A 26 3.88 6.78 2.57
C SER A 26 3.23 6.14 1.35
N ALA A 27 2.62 4.96 1.51
CA ALA A 27 2.05 4.19 0.41
C ALA A 27 0.60 4.55 0.07
N PHE A 28 -0.24 4.83 1.08
CA PHE A 28 -1.69 4.86 0.93
C PHE A 28 -2.35 6.23 1.12
N ILE A 29 -1.70 7.24 1.73
CA ILE A 29 -2.29 8.60 1.80
C ILE A 29 -2.70 9.05 0.40
N THR A 30 -3.87 9.69 0.29
CA THR A 30 -4.44 10.16 -0.99
C THR A 30 -4.52 9.05 -2.04
N ALA A 31 -4.80 7.82 -1.59
CA ALA A 31 -4.82 6.60 -2.41
C ALA A 31 -3.51 6.34 -3.18
N GLY A 32 -2.36 6.78 -2.63
CA GLY A 32 -1.04 6.58 -3.25
C GLY A 32 -0.77 7.46 -4.47
N GLN A 33 -1.53 8.54 -4.65
CA GLN A 33 -1.46 9.42 -5.83
C GLN A 33 -0.58 10.66 -5.61
N ARG A 34 0.54 10.51 -4.89
CA ARG A 34 1.57 11.55 -4.77
C ARG A 34 2.84 11.13 -5.50
N CYS A 35 3.57 12.10 -6.03
CA CYS A 35 4.87 11.88 -6.66
C CYS A 35 5.93 11.36 -5.68
N THR A 36 5.73 11.58 -4.38
CA THR A 36 6.63 11.16 -3.29
C THR A 36 6.22 9.86 -2.61
N CYS A 37 5.06 9.27 -2.95
CA CYS A 37 4.62 8.00 -2.36
C CYS A 37 5.62 6.88 -2.65
N ALA A 38 5.77 5.96 -1.70
CA ALA A 38 6.57 4.75 -1.89
C ALA A 38 6.00 3.91 -3.04
N ARG A 39 6.87 3.48 -3.96
CA ARG A 39 6.54 2.58 -5.08
C ARG A 39 7.20 1.21 -4.93
N ARG A 40 8.26 1.14 -4.12
CA ARG A 40 8.96 -0.09 -3.74
C ARG A 40 9.25 -0.06 -2.25
N LEU A 41 8.81 -1.09 -1.55
CA LEU A 41 9.17 -1.35 -0.16
C LEU A 41 10.29 -2.39 -0.15
N LEU A 42 11.43 -2.05 0.44
CA LEU A 42 12.58 -2.93 0.58
C LEU A 42 12.73 -3.28 2.05
N VAL A 43 12.51 -4.55 2.39
CA VAL A 43 12.56 -5.03 3.78
C VAL A 43 13.77 -5.93 3.94
N LYS A 44 14.53 -5.72 5.01
CA LYS A 44 15.65 -6.61 5.37
C LYS A 44 15.13 -8.03 5.62
N ARG A 45 15.84 -9.03 5.10
CA ARG A 45 15.50 -10.44 5.29
C ARG A 45 15.76 -10.86 6.74
N GLY A 46 14.95 -11.78 7.25
CA GLY A 46 15.07 -12.37 8.59
C GLY A 46 13.84 -12.09 9.46
N ASP A 47 13.84 -12.64 10.67
CA ASP A 47 12.67 -12.68 11.56
C ASP A 47 12.04 -11.30 11.83
N ALA A 48 12.88 -10.26 11.94
CA ALA A 48 12.41 -8.88 12.14
C ALA A 48 11.65 -8.34 10.91
N GLY A 49 12.16 -8.63 9.69
CA GLY A 49 11.48 -8.27 8.45
C GLY A 49 10.18 -9.03 8.26
N ASP A 50 10.18 -10.32 8.58
CA ASP A 50 8.98 -11.15 8.50
C ASP A 50 7.92 -10.70 9.50
N ALA A 51 8.34 -10.30 10.71
CA ALA A 51 7.44 -9.73 11.71
C ALA A 51 6.84 -8.40 11.26
N PHE A 52 7.67 -7.52 10.68
CA PHE A 52 7.21 -6.27 10.08
C PHE A 52 6.20 -6.52 8.94
N LEU A 53 6.47 -7.45 8.02
CA LEU A 53 5.56 -7.77 6.91
C LEU A 53 4.23 -8.32 7.41
N ARG A 54 4.26 -9.26 8.37
CA ARG A 54 3.04 -9.80 9.01
C ARG A 54 2.20 -8.67 9.62
N ARG A 55 2.83 -7.76 10.36
CA ARG A 55 2.15 -6.63 10.97
C ARG A 55 1.61 -5.64 9.95
N LEU A 56 2.38 -5.34 8.89
CA LEU A 56 1.97 -4.47 7.81
C LEU A 56 0.71 -5.02 7.11
N VAL A 57 0.69 -6.32 6.78
CA VAL A 57 -0.46 -6.99 6.15
C VAL A 57 -1.69 -6.93 7.06
N GLU A 58 -1.52 -7.22 8.35
CA GLU A 58 -2.60 -7.16 9.35
C GLU A 58 -3.25 -5.77 9.39
N VAL A 59 -2.45 -4.71 9.47
CA VAL A 59 -2.98 -3.34 9.58
C VAL A 59 -3.50 -2.83 8.24
N ALA A 60 -2.80 -3.11 7.13
CA ALA A 60 -3.25 -2.73 5.79
C ALA A 60 -4.58 -3.39 5.43
N GLY A 61 -4.79 -4.66 5.81
CA GLY A 61 -6.04 -5.38 5.58
C GLY A 61 -7.25 -4.81 6.34
N ARG A 62 -7.03 -3.93 7.32
CA ARG A 62 -8.08 -3.22 8.06
C ARG A 62 -8.41 -1.84 7.50
N LEU A 63 -7.63 -1.36 6.53
CA LEU A 63 -7.92 -0.06 5.91
C LEU A 63 -9.26 -0.15 5.18
N GLN A 64 -10.16 0.78 5.50
CA GLN A 64 -11.46 0.91 4.85
C GLN A 64 -11.46 2.21 4.03
N PRO A 65 -11.27 2.13 2.70
CA PRO A 65 -11.52 3.26 1.83
C PRO A 65 -13.02 3.58 1.81
N ALA A 66 -13.37 4.85 1.93
CA ALA A 66 -14.77 5.28 1.84
C ALA A 66 -14.89 6.70 1.30
N ALA A 67 -16.12 7.19 1.18
CA ALA A 67 -16.38 8.58 0.82
C ALA A 67 -15.82 9.52 1.90
N TRP A 68 -15.39 10.72 1.48
CA TRP A 68 -14.76 11.69 2.38
C TRP A 68 -15.64 12.14 3.55
N ASN A 69 -16.96 11.95 3.44
CA ASN A 69 -17.98 12.31 4.43
C ASN A 69 -18.55 11.09 5.19
N THR A 70 -17.92 9.91 5.11
CA THR A 70 -18.29 8.74 5.89
C THR A 70 -17.82 8.89 7.34
N GLU A 71 -18.64 8.43 8.29
CA GLU A 71 -18.29 8.31 9.70
C GLU A 71 -18.27 6.84 10.14
N PRO A 72 -17.18 6.36 10.78
CA PRO A 72 -15.96 7.09 11.11
C PRO A 72 -15.16 7.52 9.87
N GLN A 73 -14.43 8.63 9.97
CA GLN A 73 -13.58 9.16 8.90
C GLN A 73 -12.68 8.07 8.31
N PRO A 74 -12.72 7.80 6.98
CA PRO A 74 -11.89 6.79 6.37
C PRO A 74 -10.43 7.23 6.30
N PHE A 75 -9.53 6.25 6.24
CA PHE A 75 -8.10 6.49 6.06
C PHE A 75 -7.79 7.12 4.69
N MET A 76 -8.51 6.71 3.64
CA MET A 76 -8.35 7.24 2.29
C MET A 76 -9.66 7.16 1.49
N GLY A 77 -9.77 8.00 0.46
CA GLY A 77 -10.83 7.92 -0.56
C GLY A 77 -10.43 7.06 -1.76
N SER A 78 -11.16 7.22 -2.86
CA SER A 78 -10.87 6.55 -4.12
C SER A 78 -9.66 7.15 -4.83
N VAL A 79 -9.16 6.42 -5.84
CA VAL A 79 -8.31 7.01 -6.87
C VAL A 79 -9.09 8.00 -7.75
N ILE A 80 -8.39 8.81 -8.54
CA ILE A 80 -8.96 9.95 -9.26
C ILE A 80 -9.93 9.55 -10.39
N SER A 81 -9.77 8.36 -10.96
CA SER A 81 -10.59 7.88 -12.07
C SER A 81 -10.59 6.36 -12.18
N THR A 82 -11.56 5.81 -12.89
CA THR A 82 -11.63 4.38 -13.23
C THR A 82 -10.39 3.93 -14.01
N GLY A 83 -9.92 4.72 -14.98
CA GLY A 83 -8.69 4.41 -15.73
C GLY A 83 -7.43 4.41 -14.85
N ALA A 84 -7.40 5.15 -13.73
CA ALA A 84 -6.33 5.01 -12.74
C ALA A 84 -6.44 3.69 -11.96
N ALA A 85 -7.66 3.30 -11.56
CA ALA A 85 -7.91 2.01 -10.91
C ALA A 85 -7.52 0.83 -11.79
N GLU A 86 -7.89 0.84 -13.07
CA GLU A 86 -7.54 -0.19 -14.05
C GLU A 86 -6.03 -0.38 -14.18
N LYS A 87 -5.26 0.73 -14.24
CA LYS A 87 -3.80 0.66 -14.30
C LYS A 87 -3.19 0.02 -13.07
N ILE A 88 -3.70 0.33 -11.88
CA ILE A 88 -3.20 -0.27 -10.63
C ILE A 88 -3.54 -1.76 -10.61
N MET A 89 -4.77 -2.14 -10.96
CA MET A 89 -5.19 -3.54 -11.03
C MET A 89 -4.37 -4.34 -12.05
N SER A 90 -4.14 -3.80 -13.23
CA SER A 90 -3.34 -4.45 -14.27
C SER A 90 -1.87 -4.62 -13.85
N GLU A 91 -1.27 -3.61 -13.21
CA GLU A 91 0.10 -3.72 -12.69
C GLU A 91 0.20 -4.73 -11.53
N TRP A 92 -0.83 -4.81 -10.68
CA TRP A 92 -0.91 -5.84 -9.64
C TRP A 92 -1.01 -7.25 -10.28
N GLN A 93 -1.91 -7.46 -11.24
CA GLN A 93 -2.06 -8.73 -11.95
C GLN A 93 -0.75 -9.17 -12.62
N ARG A 94 -0.08 -8.25 -13.31
CA ARG A 94 1.22 -8.51 -13.97
C ARG A 94 2.28 -8.99 -12.97
N ARG A 95 2.25 -8.51 -11.72
CA ARG A 95 3.19 -8.95 -10.67
C ARG A 95 2.87 -10.36 -10.17
N VAL A 96 1.58 -10.68 -10.04
CA VAL A 96 1.14 -12.03 -9.68
C VAL A 96 1.54 -13.02 -10.78
N GLU A 97 1.26 -12.70 -12.04
CA GLU A 97 1.63 -13.51 -13.21
C GLU A 97 3.15 -13.70 -13.34
N ALA A 98 3.94 -12.72 -12.90
CA ALA A 98 5.40 -12.81 -12.84
C ALA A 98 5.93 -13.65 -11.65
N GLY A 99 5.05 -14.30 -10.88
CA GLY A 99 5.41 -15.16 -9.74
C GLY A 99 5.51 -14.42 -8.40
N GLY A 100 4.96 -13.22 -8.29
CA GLY A 100 4.89 -12.50 -7.03
C GLY A 100 3.98 -13.19 -6.01
N GLU A 101 4.45 -13.32 -4.78
CA GLU A 101 3.63 -13.80 -3.67
C GLU A 101 2.65 -12.72 -3.20
N VAL A 102 1.36 -13.05 -3.19
CA VAL A 102 0.32 -12.13 -2.74
C VAL A 102 0.20 -12.22 -1.22
N LEU A 103 0.73 -11.21 -0.52
CA LEU A 103 0.58 -11.09 0.92
C LEU A 103 -0.78 -10.51 1.34
N LEU A 104 -1.36 -9.66 0.49
CA LEU A 104 -2.69 -9.09 0.66
C LEU A 104 -3.36 -8.93 -0.71
N GLU A 105 -4.52 -9.55 -0.87
CA GLU A 105 -5.28 -9.55 -2.13
C GLU A 105 -5.80 -8.15 -2.46
N MET A 106 -5.58 -7.68 -3.69
CA MET A 106 -6.12 -6.40 -4.15
C MET A 106 -7.61 -6.55 -4.45
N ARG A 107 -8.44 -5.67 -3.89
CA ARG A 107 -9.90 -5.67 -4.08
C ARG A 107 -10.35 -4.40 -4.78
N TRP A 108 -11.21 -4.54 -5.78
CA TRP A 108 -11.95 -3.44 -6.40
C TRP A 108 -13.45 -3.66 -6.11
N PRO A 109 -14.01 -3.00 -5.08
CA PRO A 109 -15.35 -3.30 -4.57
C PRO A 109 -16.49 -3.12 -5.59
N ASP A 110 -16.38 -2.12 -6.47
CA ASP A 110 -17.45 -1.70 -7.38
C ASP A 110 -17.00 -1.71 -8.85
N ARG A 111 -16.38 -2.81 -9.30
CA ARG A 111 -16.03 -2.98 -10.72
C ARG A 111 -17.27 -3.46 -11.49
N HIS A 112 -18.12 -2.51 -11.89
CA HIS A 112 -19.19 -2.75 -12.87
C HIS A 112 -18.64 -2.78 -14.30
#